data_AF-A0A127JUQ9-F1
#
_entry.id   AF-A0A127JUQ9-F1
#
_cell.length_a   1.000
_cell.length_b   1.000
_cell.length_c   1.000
_cell.angle_alpha   90.00
_cell.angle_beta   90.00
_cell.angle_gamma   90.00
#
_symmetry.space_group_name_H-M   'P 1'
#
loop_
_entity.id
_entity.type
_entity.pdbx_description
1 polymer ?
#
loop_
_entity_poly.entity_id
_entity_poly.type
_entity_poly.pdbx_seq_one_letter_code
_entity_poly.pdbx_strand_id
1 'polypeptide(L)'
;MPNTYDAYFDLGVRIPILVVTDGAIGLWDVPGEPPGDQRGFTLRQMARALWDPPAGAHPYTRFAIDHAIHGAGPLSRRERSERDPETGKTRAWTQYDDFQFDDPGFDLAAYSQVWFFGYGPGPTPSDGRGDVPPHRSSLNESELKILAAWMNAGGGVFATGGHGRQGASLCSELSRVRQMRCWFRPCQAEGSPAQPARIDTLAPVRQFGGQPEARGDDAGDGLPRRLRLKRYPLWDALVRQAAASDGGLTRTAPHPLLCSALGPINLLPDPVHGARLHEDAEVVLDASDPTGCPEFPGGLRRPKPETIAWATVARSDDAVNDAAFQDGASPSSRVVPVVAVYDGQRANVGRVVVDSSWHNWLDLHVRGASAGPPDAAWTGVSEPAADYQLHGLELSHCYFRNVAQWLASPFEREAMRDGLLAHLAANMGGWSELGGFRLLIGQRAMNLLGQLTSEYERDGIVFEPWLDEALAAVHHGPRALALPSKEFVASHVLGAMVQAVFELIPELLRIGEREDHDGEIDGRALPLLVERLRLARRQGLRDMVAEWRRSLDATARFLDSIDNAAASAPSVHPDAAAAQRCAP
;
A
#
# COMPACT_ATOMS: atom_id res chain seq x y z
N MET A 1 -26.12 -17.83 -23.29
CA MET A 1 -25.71 -18.15 -21.91
C MET A 1 -25.33 -16.84 -21.26
N PRO A 2 -25.83 -16.51 -20.05
CA PRO A 2 -25.16 -15.49 -19.25
C PRO A 2 -23.67 -15.85 -19.21
N ASN A 3 -22.78 -14.88 -19.37
CA ASN A 3 -21.36 -15.15 -19.27
C ASN A 3 -21.12 -15.76 -17.88
N THR A 4 -20.87 -17.06 -17.79
CA THR A 4 -20.54 -17.74 -16.53
C THR A 4 -19.39 -17.03 -15.80
N TYR A 5 -18.56 -16.30 -16.55
CA TYR A 5 -17.58 -15.35 -16.03
C TYR A 5 -18.15 -14.33 -15.02
N ASP A 6 -19.33 -13.76 -15.23
CA ASP A 6 -19.93 -12.72 -14.36
C ASP A 6 -20.25 -13.25 -12.96
N ALA A 7 -20.63 -14.52 -12.83
CA ALA A 7 -20.90 -15.14 -11.53
C ALA A 7 -19.61 -15.42 -10.73
N TYR A 8 -18.48 -15.71 -11.41
CA TYR A 8 -17.17 -15.80 -10.74
C TYR A 8 -16.65 -14.43 -10.29
N PHE A 9 -17.07 -13.34 -10.93
CA PHE A 9 -16.69 -11.98 -10.49
C PHE A 9 -17.37 -11.56 -9.19
N ASP A 10 -18.46 -12.20 -8.76
CA ASP A 10 -19.11 -11.99 -7.45
C ASP A 10 -18.35 -12.64 -6.28
N LEU A 11 -17.29 -13.40 -6.56
CA LEU A 11 -16.41 -14.01 -5.55
C LEU A 11 -15.45 -13.01 -4.88
N GLY A 12 -15.45 -11.76 -5.31
CA GLY A 12 -14.56 -10.74 -4.77
C GLY A 12 -14.84 -10.48 -3.29
N VAL A 13 -13.78 -10.41 -2.48
CA VAL A 13 -13.92 -10.03 -1.07
C VAL A 13 -14.46 -8.63 -1.00
N ARG A 14 -15.60 -8.48 -0.33
CA ARG A 14 -16.15 -7.17 0.01
C ARG A 14 -15.42 -6.63 1.23
N ILE A 15 -14.69 -5.53 1.07
CA ILE A 15 -14.03 -4.80 2.15
C ILE A 15 -14.87 -3.55 2.46
N PRO A 16 -15.61 -3.53 3.58
CA PRO A 16 -16.36 -2.36 4.01
C PRO A 16 -15.43 -1.31 4.64
N ILE A 17 -15.47 -0.11 4.10
CA ILE A 17 -14.68 1.06 4.49
C ILE A 17 -15.64 2.19 4.88
N LEU A 18 -15.47 2.73 6.08
CA LEU A 18 -16.12 3.97 6.49
C LEU A 18 -15.14 5.14 6.30
N VAL A 19 -15.46 6.05 5.40
CA VAL A 19 -14.72 7.32 5.26
C VAL A 19 -15.33 8.34 6.20
N VAL A 20 -14.54 8.98 7.05
CA VAL A 20 -14.99 9.95 8.05
C VAL A 20 -14.33 11.30 7.83
N THR A 21 -15.14 12.35 7.70
CA THR A 21 -14.72 13.74 7.59
C THR A 21 -15.34 14.58 8.71
N ASP A 22 -14.84 15.78 9.00
CA ASP A 22 -15.33 16.62 10.11
C ASP A 22 -16.18 17.83 9.67
N GLY A 23 -16.86 17.69 8.52
CA GLY A 23 -17.83 18.67 7.99
C GLY A 23 -17.23 19.80 7.16
N ALA A 24 -15.92 20.01 7.21
CA ALA A 24 -15.25 20.99 6.37
C ALA A 24 -14.73 20.41 5.04
N ILE A 25 -14.56 19.09 4.97
CA ILE A 25 -14.30 18.36 3.72
C ILE A 25 -15.54 17.50 3.43
N GLY A 26 -16.34 17.93 2.45
CA GLY A 26 -17.39 17.09 1.89
C GLY A 26 -16.78 16.09 0.92
N LEU A 27 -17.37 14.90 0.79
CA LEU A 27 -16.92 13.92 -0.22
C LEU A 27 -17.06 14.45 -1.66
N TRP A 28 -17.89 15.49 -1.82
CA TRP A 28 -18.31 16.10 -3.08
C TRP A 28 -17.96 17.58 -3.18
N ASP A 29 -17.32 18.19 -2.19
CA ASP A 29 -17.02 19.61 -2.18
C ASP A 29 -15.51 19.79 -2.03
N VAL A 30 -14.88 20.41 -3.04
CA VAL A 30 -13.56 21.01 -2.85
C VAL A 30 -13.77 22.24 -1.97
N PRO A 31 -13.17 22.32 -0.76
CA PRO A 31 -13.33 23.49 0.09
C PRO A 31 -12.89 24.76 -0.66
N GLY A 32 -13.84 25.66 -0.95
CA GLY A 32 -13.57 26.96 -1.56
C GLY A 32 -13.83 27.10 -3.06
N GLU A 33 -14.16 26.03 -3.80
CA GLU A 33 -14.54 26.13 -5.22
C GLU A 33 -16.06 26.01 -5.40
N PRO A 34 -16.69 26.83 -6.27
CA PRO A 34 -18.12 26.74 -6.53
C PRO A 34 -18.49 25.34 -7.08
N PRO A 35 -19.71 24.82 -6.83
CA PRO A 35 -20.14 23.45 -7.16
C PRO A 35 -20.05 22.98 -8.63
N GLY A 36 -19.49 23.77 -9.55
CA GLY A 36 -19.29 23.44 -10.96
C GLY A 36 -17.85 23.51 -11.45
N ASP A 37 -16.88 23.91 -10.62
CA ASP A 37 -15.48 24.13 -11.06
C ASP A 37 -14.47 23.18 -10.39
N GLN A 38 -14.92 21.99 -9.99
CA GLN A 38 -14.10 21.02 -9.25
C GLN A 38 -13.05 20.35 -10.16
N ARG A 39 -11.91 21.02 -10.33
CA ARG A 39 -10.80 20.56 -11.19
C ARG A 39 -9.73 19.75 -10.43
N GLY A 40 -9.89 19.50 -9.13
CA GLY A 40 -8.94 18.75 -8.29
C GLY A 40 -9.33 17.30 -8.02
N PHE A 41 -8.36 16.52 -7.51
CA PHE A 41 -8.64 15.18 -7.00
C PHE A 41 -9.41 15.25 -5.69
N THR A 42 -10.64 14.72 -5.68
CA THR A 42 -11.56 14.77 -4.54
C THR A 42 -11.68 13.41 -3.86
N LEU A 43 -12.27 13.36 -2.65
CA LEU A 43 -12.63 12.09 -2.02
C LEU A 43 -13.58 11.25 -2.90
N ARG A 44 -14.40 11.88 -3.76
CA ARG A 44 -15.15 11.19 -4.82
C ARG A 44 -14.23 10.47 -5.79
N GLN A 45 -13.16 11.11 -6.26
CA GLN A 45 -12.20 10.45 -7.17
C GLN A 45 -11.47 9.30 -6.48
N MET A 46 -11.10 9.46 -5.21
CA MET A 46 -10.60 8.35 -4.38
C MET A 46 -11.62 7.20 -4.29
N ALA A 47 -12.88 7.51 -3.97
CA ALA A 47 -13.93 6.51 -3.87
C ALA A 47 -14.15 5.78 -5.22
N ARG A 48 -14.14 6.51 -6.33
CA ARG A 48 -14.16 5.95 -7.69
C ARG A 48 -12.96 5.05 -7.96
N ALA A 49 -11.76 5.45 -7.56
CA ALA A 49 -10.55 4.66 -7.74
C ALA A 49 -10.65 3.28 -7.05
N LEU A 50 -11.34 3.22 -5.92
CA LEU A 50 -11.62 1.98 -5.20
C LEU A 50 -12.80 1.22 -5.81
N TRP A 51 -13.88 1.92 -6.14
CA TRP A 51 -15.10 1.34 -6.70
C TRP A 51 -14.91 0.69 -8.06
N ASP A 52 -14.30 1.42 -8.98
CA ASP A 52 -14.15 1.07 -10.39
C ASP A 52 -12.65 1.00 -10.72
N PRO A 53 -11.95 -0.05 -10.27
CA PRO A 53 -10.58 -0.24 -10.73
C PRO A 53 -10.56 -0.35 -12.27
N PRO A 54 -9.53 0.20 -12.97
CA PRO A 54 -9.34 0.03 -14.40
C PRO A 54 -9.58 -1.41 -14.80
N ALA A 55 -10.17 -1.63 -15.97
CA ALA A 55 -10.51 -2.98 -16.44
C ALA A 55 -9.31 -3.95 -16.26
N GLY A 56 -9.51 -4.98 -15.43
CA GLY A 56 -8.49 -5.98 -15.09
C GLY A 56 -7.74 -5.74 -13.78
N ALA A 57 -7.84 -4.58 -13.14
CA ALA A 57 -7.23 -4.35 -11.83
C ALA A 57 -8.10 -4.96 -10.71
N HIS A 58 -7.51 -5.89 -9.95
CA HIS A 58 -8.09 -6.55 -8.77
C HIS A 58 -9.53 -7.10 -8.90
N PRO A 59 -9.81 -7.99 -9.86
CA PRO A 59 -11.15 -8.59 -10.02
C PRO A 59 -11.64 -9.40 -8.80
N TYR A 60 -10.76 -9.64 -7.83
CA TYR A 60 -10.97 -10.44 -6.63
C TYR A 60 -11.23 -9.61 -5.36
N THR A 61 -11.29 -8.27 -5.47
CA THR A 61 -11.57 -7.38 -4.35
C THR A 61 -12.62 -6.36 -4.74
N ARG A 62 -13.58 -6.11 -3.85
CA ARG A 62 -14.58 -5.06 -4.00
C ARG A 62 -14.58 -4.20 -2.75
N PHE A 63 -14.50 -2.89 -2.91
CA PHE A 63 -14.59 -1.96 -1.80
C PHE A 63 -16.01 -1.43 -1.68
N ALA A 64 -16.60 -1.57 -0.50
CA ALA A 64 -17.87 -0.93 -0.16
C ALA A 64 -17.56 0.28 0.69
N ILE A 65 -17.93 1.46 0.22
CA ILE A 65 -17.54 2.72 0.85
C ILE A 65 -18.81 3.41 1.32
N ASP A 66 -18.91 3.60 2.63
CA ASP A 66 -19.86 4.53 3.23
C ASP A 66 -19.10 5.78 3.69
N HIS A 67 -19.84 6.86 3.88
CA HIS A 67 -19.26 8.14 4.31
C HIS A 67 -20.01 8.71 5.49
N ALA A 68 -19.26 9.17 6.46
CA ALA A 68 -19.76 9.86 7.63
C ALA A 68 -19.15 11.27 7.72
N ILE A 69 -20.01 12.24 8.01
CA ILE A 69 -19.62 13.58 8.39
C ILE A 69 -19.77 13.67 9.91
N HIS A 70 -18.64 13.63 10.61
CA HIS A 70 -18.59 13.74 12.06
C HIS A 70 -19.09 15.10 12.53
N GLY A 71 -20.01 15.07 13.49
CA GLY A 71 -20.66 16.25 14.04
C GLY A 71 -21.42 15.94 15.31
N ALA A 72 -21.87 16.98 16.00
CA ALA A 72 -22.62 16.88 17.26
C ALA A 72 -24.15 17.08 17.08
N GLY A 73 -24.64 17.01 15.85
CA GLY A 73 -26.07 17.04 15.54
C GLY A 73 -26.73 15.65 15.69
N PRO A 74 -28.05 15.54 15.46
CA PRO A 74 -28.71 14.24 15.43
C PRO A 74 -28.29 13.44 14.20
N LEU A 75 -27.84 12.20 14.40
CA LEU A 75 -27.52 11.27 13.32
C LEU A 75 -28.62 11.24 12.26
N SER A 76 -28.28 11.59 11.04
CA SER A 76 -29.17 11.44 9.90
C SER A 76 -28.55 10.51 8.87
N ARG A 77 -29.26 9.44 8.52
CA ARG A 77 -28.85 8.47 7.52
C ARG A 77 -29.53 8.78 6.19
N ARG A 78 -28.75 8.88 5.13
CA ARG A 78 -29.24 9.10 3.76
C ARG A 78 -28.64 8.06 2.84
N GLU A 79 -29.49 7.31 2.15
CA GLU A 79 -29.03 6.51 1.03
C GLU A 79 -28.81 7.43 -0.15
N ARG A 80 -27.60 7.41 -0.71
CA ARG A 80 -27.28 8.12 -1.93
C ARG A 80 -26.99 7.13 -3.02
N SER A 81 -27.25 7.54 -4.25
CA SER A 81 -26.81 6.79 -5.41
C SER A 81 -26.17 7.74 -6.41
N GLU A 82 -25.12 7.26 -7.06
CA GLU A 82 -24.45 7.98 -8.13
C GLU A 82 -24.42 7.07 -9.36
N ARG A 83 -24.83 7.61 -10.50
CA ARG A 83 -24.58 6.97 -11.79
C ARG A 83 -23.18 7.38 -12.24
N ASP A 84 -22.29 6.41 -12.34
CA ASP A 84 -20.99 6.59 -12.95
C ASP A 84 -21.19 7.02 -14.42
N PRO A 85 -20.69 8.20 -14.83
CA PRO A 85 -20.85 8.68 -16.20
C PRO A 85 -20.10 7.82 -17.22
N GLU A 86 -19.01 7.16 -16.84
CA GLU A 86 -18.18 6.35 -17.74
C GLU A 86 -18.75 4.96 -17.92
N THR A 87 -19.09 4.27 -16.82
CA THR A 87 -19.61 2.89 -16.89
C THR A 87 -21.13 2.83 -17.00
N GLY A 88 -21.84 3.91 -16.70
CA GLY A 88 -23.30 3.96 -16.63
C GLY A 88 -23.91 3.20 -15.46
N LYS A 89 -23.10 2.59 -14.58
CA LYS A 89 -23.55 1.83 -13.41
C LYS A 89 -23.96 2.78 -12.29
N THR A 90 -25.07 2.45 -11.63
CA THR A 90 -25.50 3.17 -10.43
C THR A 90 -24.91 2.49 -9.19
N ARG A 91 -24.19 3.25 -8.36
CA ARG A 91 -23.65 2.79 -7.09
C ARG A 91 -24.39 3.45 -5.94
N ALA A 92 -24.89 2.64 -5.02
CA ALA A 92 -25.50 3.11 -3.80
C ALA A 92 -24.45 3.14 -2.67
N TRP A 93 -24.51 4.15 -1.83
CA TRP A 93 -23.69 4.28 -0.63
C TRP A 93 -24.47 4.98 0.48
N THR A 94 -24.07 4.74 1.72
CA THR A 94 -24.72 5.35 2.89
C THR A 94 -23.95 6.60 3.32
N GLN A 95 -24.67 7.72 3.40
CA GLN A 95 -24.17 8.92 4.08
C GLN A 95 -24.74 8.98 5.49
N TYR A 96 -23.86 9.21 6.46
CA TYR A 96 -24.21 9.57 7.83
C TYR A 96 -23.85 11.05 8.04
N ASP A 97 -24.85 11.91 8.21
CA ASP A 97 -24.66 13.31 8.57
C ASP A 97 -24.77 13.46 10.09
N ASP A 98 -23.99 14.39 10.66
CA ASP A 98 -23.93 14.63 12.10
C ASP A 98 -23.63 13.35 12.90
N PHE A 99 -22.65 12.60 12.42
CA PHE A 99 -22.31 11.26 12.90
C PHE A 99 -21.39 11.28 14.14
N GLN A 100 -21.64 10.37 15.07
CA GLN A 100 -20.74 9.99 16.17
C GLN A 100 -20.60 8.48 16.25
N PHE A 101 -19.43 7.98 16.68
CA PHE A 101 -19.20 6.53 16.79
C PHE A 101 -20.01 5.87 17.92
N ASP A 102 -20.51 6.65 18.87
CA ASP A 102 -21.38 6.22 19.96
C ASP A 102 -22.87 6.45 19.68
N ASP A 103 -23.24 6.82 18.44
CA ASP A 103 -24.64 6.98 18.06
C ASP A 103 -25.43 5.67 18.21
N PRO A 104 -26.62 5.72 18.83
CA PRO A 104 -27.50 4.55 18.91
C PRO A 104 -27.88 4.02 17.52
N GLY A 105 -27.57 2.76 17.25
CA GLY A 105 -27.91 2.08 15.99
C GLY A 105 -26.83 2.12 14.92
N PHE A 106 -25.70 2.77 15.19
CA PHE A 106 -24.50 2.59 14.38
C PHE A 106 -23.70 1.37 14.87
N ASP A 107 -23.25 0.53 13.93
CA ASP A 107 -22.41 -0.63 14.22
C ASP A 107 -21.06 -0.49 13.53
N LEU A 108 -20.04 -0.11 14.31
CA LEU A 108 -18.68 0.00 13.81
C LEU A 108 -18.10 -1.37 13.39
N ALA A 109 -18.58 -2.48 13.95
CA ALA A 109 -18.11 -3.82 13.60
C ALA A 109 -18.54 -4.26 12.19
N ALA A 110 -19.49 -3.55 11.57
CA ALA A 110 -19.86 -3.74 10.16
C ALA A 110 -18.76 -3.25 9.19
N TYR A 111 -17.77 -2.51 9.67
CA TYR A 111 -16.67 -1.97 8.89
C TYR A 111 -15.33 -2.61 9.28
N SER A 112 -14.57 -2.98 8.27
CA SER A 112 -13.22 -3.51 8.43
C SER A 112 -12.20 -2.39 8.56
N GLN A 113 -12.53 -1.22 8.01
CA GLN A 113 -11.64 -0.06 7.98
C GLN A 113 -12.37 1.25 8.23
N VAL A 114 -11.67 2.18 8.86
CA VAL A 114 -12.09 3.56 9.03
C VAL A 114 -11.00 4.48 8.51
N TRP A 115 -11.39 5.39 7.60
CA TRP A 115 -10.49 6.30 6.92
C TRP A 115 -10.82 7.74 7.33
N PHE A 116 -9.94 8.35 8.10
CA PHE A 116 -10.14 9.71 8.61
C PHE A 116 -9.47 10.74 7.70
N PHE A 117 -10.27 11.67 7.18
CA PHE A 117 -9.83 12.85 6.45
C PHE A 117 -10.24 14.08 7.23
N GLY A 118 -9.38 14.50 8.15
CA GLY A 118 -9.67 15.63 9.02
C GLY A 118 -9.23 16.96 8.42
N TYR A 119 -10.01 18.00 8.68
CA TYR A 119 -9.68 19.39 8.32
C TYR A 119 -9.70 20.32 9.53
N GLY A 120 -10.65 20.11 10.45
CA GLY A 120 -10.84 20.90 11.64
C GLY A 120 -9.56 21.01 12.47
N PRO A 121 -9.24 22.19 13.00
CA PRO A 121 -8.22 22.30 14.03
C PRO A 121 -8.76 21.60 15.27
N GLY A 122 -7.99 20.67 15.84
CA GLY A 122 -8.34 20.03 17.11
C GLY A 122 -8.43 21.03 18.27
N PRO A 123 -8.71 20.58 19.50
CA PRO A 123 -8.67 21.45 20.68
C PRO A 123 -7.32 22.15 20.75
N THR A 124 -7.29 23.46 21.00
CA THR A 124 -6.04 24.17 21.31
C THR A 124 -5.52 23.65 22.64
N PRO A 125 -4.31 23.05 22.71
CA PRO A 125 -3.57 23.12 23.95
C PRO A 125 -3.46 24.61 24.27
N SER A 126 -3.75 25.01 25.51
CA SER A 126 -3.72 26.41 25.94
C SER A 126 -2.32 27.00 25.75
N ASP A 127 -2.01 27.48 24.55
CA ASP A 127 -0.74 28.11 24.18
C ASP A 127 -0.71 29.60 24.56
N GLY A 128 -1.63 30.01 25.45
CA GLY A 128 -1.77 31.38 25.94
C GLY A 128 -2.39 32.35 24.93
N ARG A 129 -2.78 31.92 23.72
CA ARG A 129 -3.40 32.79 22.70
C ARG A 129 -4.94 32.78 22.68
N GLY A 130 -5.55 32.35 23.78
CA GLY A 130 -7.00 32.30 23.97
C GLY A 130 -7.58 30.92 23.70
N ASP A 131 -8.49 30.51 24.56
CA ASP A 131 -9.21 29.24 24.46
C ASP A 131 -10.03 29.23 23.17
N VAL A 132 -9.51 28.62 22.10
CA VAL A 132 -10.36 28.25 20.98
C VAL A 132 -11.21 27.09 21.50
N PRO A 133 -12.54 27.24 21.57
CA PRO A 133 -13.41 26.16 22.03
C PRO A 133 -13.08 24.88 21.27
N PRO A 134 -13.11 23.69 21.91
CA PRO A 134 -12.93 22.43 21.20
C PRO A 134 -13.84 22.43 19.98
N HIS A 135 -13.26 22.14 18.81
CA HIS A 135 -14.03 22.07 17.58
C HIS A 135 -15.15 21.06 17.80
N ARG A 136 -16.39 21.41 17.41
CA ARG A 136 -17.58 20.57 17.64
C ARG A 136 -17.44 19.15 17.06
N SER A 137 -16.51 18.98 16.12
CA SER A 137 -16.20 17.72 15.43
C SER A 137 -14.99 16.97 16.05
N SER A 138 -14.63 17.25 17.31
CA SER A 138 -13.57 16.47 17.98
C SER A 138 -14.16 15.17 18.53
N LEU A 139 -13.45 14.06 18.38
CA LEU A 139 -13.90 12.77 18.95
C LEU A 139 -13.99 12.89 20.48
N ASN A 140 -15.12 12.47 21.04
CA ASN A 140 -15.33 12.46 22.47
C ASN A 140 -14.70 11.20 23.13
N GLU A 141 -14.68 11.13 24.47
CA GLU A 141 -14.05 10.00 25.19
C GLU A 141 -14.73 8.65 24.92
N SER A 142 -16.06 8.61 24.77
CA SER A 142 -16.78 7.37 24.45
C SER A 142 -16.44 6.87 23.04
N GLU A 143 -16.41 7.77 22.05
CA GLU A 143 -16.00 7.45 20.68
C GLU A 143 -14.56 6.92 20.63
N LEU A 144 -13.64 7.58 21.34
CA LEU A 144 -12.24 7.16 21.42
C LEU A 144 -12.08 5.76 22.03
N LYS A 145 -12.88 5.40 23.04
CA LYS A 145 -12.89 4.05 23.63
C LYS A 145 -13.45 3.00 22.66
N ILE A 146 -14.54 3.32 21.94
CA ILE A 146 -15.13 2.44 20.92
C ILE A 146 -14.12 2.17 19.81
N LEU A 147 -13.49 3.22 19.28
CA LEU A 147 -12.47 3.12 18.24
C LEU A 147 -11.26 2.34 18.71
N ALA A 148 -10.73 2.62 19.91
CA ALA A 148 -9.60 1.88 20.47
C ALA A 148 -9.92 0.39 20.61
N ALA A 149 -11.11 0.04 21.13
CA ALA A 149 -11.55 -1.35 21.24
C ALA A 149 -11.68 -2.03 19.88
N TRP A 150 -12.27 -1.36 18.89
CA TRP A 150 -12.40 -1.89 17.52
C TRP A 150 -11.04 -2.06 16.82
N MET A 151 -10.12 -1.11 16.96
CA MET A 151 -8.75 -1.24 16.46
C MET A 151 -8.01 -2.41 17.16
N ASN A 152 -8.21 -2.58 18.47
CA ASN A 152 -7.64 -3.71 19.22
C ASN A 152 -8.24 -5.06 18.79
N ALA A 153 -9.46 -5.07 18.25
CA ALA A 153 -10.10 -6.24 17.66
C ALA A 153 -9.70 -6.52 16.20
N GLY A 154 -8.81 -5.71 15.61
CA GLY A 154 -8.28 -5.93 14.26
C GLY A 154 -8.70 -4.89 13.21
N GLY A 155 -9.50 -3.88 13.58
CA GLY A 155 -9.95 -2.82 12.67
C GLY A 155 -8.81 -1.96 12.12
N GLY A 156 -8.77 -1.78 10.79
CA GLY A 156 -7.70 -1.05 10.10
C GLY A 156 -7.97 0.45 9.96
N VAL A 157 -6.99 1.30 10.26
CA VAL A 157 -7.13 2.77 10.17
C VAL A 157 -6.24 3.38 9.11
N PHE A 158 -6.84 4.20 8.24
CA PHE A 158 -6.11 5.22 7.50
C PHE A 158 -6.41 6.57 8.12
N ALA A 159 -5.40 7.39 8.41
CA ALA A 159 -5.61 8.71 8.96
C ALA A 159 -4.72 9.75 8.27
N THR A 160 -5.34 10.86 7.91
CA THR A 160 -4.64 11.99 7.32
C THR A 160 -5.29 13.30 7.74
N GLY A 161 -4.52 14.38 7.63
CA GLY A 161 -4.96 15.74 7.88
C GLY A 161 -4.38 16.66 6.83
N GLY A 162 -4.50 17.96 7.02
CA GLY A 162 -3.84 18.94 6.15
C GLY A 162 -2.66 19.61 6.85
N HIS A 163 -2.24 20.75 6.36
CA HIS A 163 -1.11 21.48 6.93
C HIS A 163 -1.38 22.01 8.35
N GLY A 164 -0.32 22.14 9.14
CA GLY A 164 -0.42 22.64 10.51
C GLY A 164 -1.28 21.74 11.39
N ARG A 165 -2.37 22.28 11.95
CA ARG A 165 -3.26 21.56 12.89
C ARG A 165 -4.47 20.92 12.23
N GLN A 166 -4.56 20.96 10.91
CA GLN A 166 -5.72 20.44 10.19
C GLN A 166 -5.84 18.93 10.41
N GLY A 167 -7.06 18.53 10.77
CA GLY A 167 -7.45 17.16 11.08
C GLY A 167 -7.15 16.68 12.49
N ALA A 168 -6.61 17.54 13.35
CA ALA A 168 -6.38 17.20 14.74
C ALA A 168 -7.68 16.94 15.51
N SER A 169 -8.81 17.54 15.10
CA SER A 169 -10.16 17.24 15.62
C SER A 169 -10.47 15.74 15.61
N LEU A 170 -10.24 15.07 14.48
CA LEU A 170 -10.55 13.65 14.31
C LEU A 170 -9.42 12.72 14.74
N CYS A 171 -8.17 13.13 14.54
CA CYS A 171 -7.07 12.16 14.53
C CYS A 171 -6.07 12.34 15.69
N SER A 172 -6.04 13.49 16.36
CA SER A 172 -4.96 13.80 17.32
C SER A 172 -5.04 13.02 18.62
N GLU A 173 -6.20 12.48 18.96
CA GLU A 173 -6.42 11.65 20.15
C GLU A 173 -6.58 10.17 19.81
N LEU A 174 -6.62 9.82 18.52
CA LEU A 174 -6.86 8.47 18.06
C LEU A 174 -5.65 7.58 18.36
N SER A 175 -5.91 6.43 18.98
CA SER A 175 -4.90 5.44 19.34
C SER A 175 -4.02 5.07 18.14
N ARG A 176 -2.71 4.97 18.38
CA ARG A 176 -1.60 4.74 17.44
C ARG A 176 -1.35 5.93 16.51
N VAL A 177 -2.41 6.49 15.93
CA VAL A 177 -2.36 7.62 15.00
C VAL A 177 -1.75 8.87 15.64
N ARG A 178 -2.14 9.19 16.88
CA ARG A 178 -1.63 10.34 17.63
C ARG A 178 -0.12 10.32 17.86
N GLN A 179 0.49 9.13 17.91
CA GLN A 179 1.93 8.95 18.10
C GLN A 179 2.70 8.93 16.78
N MET A 180 2.03 8.73 15.64
CA MET A 180 2.65 8.59 14.33
C MET A 180 2.70 9.92 13.54
N ARG A 181 1.82 10.87 13.85
CA ARG A 181 1.79 12.20 13.21
C ARG A 181 1.81 13.31 14.25
N CYS A 182 2.52 14.38 13.93
CA CYS A 182 2.53 15.56 14.74
C CYS A 182 1.35 16.48 14.39
N TRP A 183 0.35 16.50 15.27
CA TRP A 183 -0.90 17.24 15.11
C TRP A 183 -0.86 18.67 15.67
N PHE A 184 0.12 19.02 16.51
CA PHE A 184 0.18 20.29 17.26
C PHE A 184 1.55 20.99 17.15
N ARG A 185 1.56 22.32 17.34
CA ARG A 185 2.72 23.18 17.05
C ARG A 185 4.03 22.87 17.81
N PRO A 186 4.08 22.39 19.07
CA PRO A 186 5.37 22.13 19.71
C PRO A 186 6.18 21.02 19.02
N CYS A 187 5.51 20.00 18.46
CA CYS A 187 6.20 18.93 17.73
C CYS A 187 6.48 19.29 16.25
N GLN A 188 5.91 20.39 15.74
CA GLN A 188 6.16 20.91 14.40
C GLN A 188 7.31 21.93 14.37
N ALA A 189 7.57 22.59 15.50
CA ALA A 189 8.68 23.53 15.65
C ALA A 189 9.93 22.81 16.15
N GLU A 190 10.79 22.37 15.23
CA GLU A 190 12.15 22.00 15.62
C GLU A 190 12.99 23.26 15.82
N GLY A 191 13.39 23.52 17.07
CA GLY A 191 14.54 24.38 17.37
C GLY A 191 14.29 25.86 17.66
N SER A 192 13.09 26.42 17.49
CA SER A 192 12.82 27.78 17.98
C SER A 192 11.34 28.07 18.26
N PRO A 193 10.98 28.63 19.43
CA PRO A 193 9.60 28.98 19.80
C PRO A 193 8.98 30.10 18.93
N ALA A 194 9.73 30.67 17.99
CA ALA A 194 9.30 31.75 17.12
C ALA A 194 9.03 31.35 15.67
N GLN A 195 9.32 30.11 15.26
CA GLN A 195 9.20 29.73 13.84
C GLN A 195 7.82 29.13 13.50
N PRO A 196 7.22 29.53 12.37
CA PRO A 196 6.03 28.87 11.87
C PRO A 196 6.36 27.41 11.53
N ALA A 197 5.72 26.53 12.29
CA ALA A 197 5.73 25.07 12.21
C ALA A 197 5.21 24.48 10.87
N ARG A 198 5.20 25.27 9.80
CA ARG A 198 4.70 24.90 8.49
C ARG A 198 5.87 24.32 7.69
N ILE A 199 5.67 23.12 7.15
CA ILE A 199 6.59 22.57 6.16
C ILE A 199 6.06 23.08 4.83
N ASP A 200 6.56 24.24 4.39
CA ASP A 200 6.38 24.68 3.02
C ASP A 200 7.29 23.86 2.12
N THR A 201 6.75 23.49 0.99
CA THR A 201 7.36 22.47 0.17
C THR A 201 7.75 23.06 -1.19
N LEU A 202 7.12 24.18 -1.59
CA LEU A 202 7.20 24.81 -2.91
C LEU A 202 8.63 24.93 -3.45
N ALA A 203 8.82 24.57 -4.72
CA ALA A 203 10.05 24.87 -5.42
C ALA A 203 10.22 26.40 -5.51
N PRO A 204 11.46 26.92 -5.41
CA PRO A 204 11.70 28.33 -5.67
C PRO A 204 11.30 28.63 -7.11
N VAL A 205 10.21 29.39 -7.28
CA VAL A 205 9.82 29.91 -8.59
C VAL A 205 11.02 30.67 -9.13
N ARG A 206 11.59 30.21 -10.25
CA ARG A 206 12.57 31.02 -10.98
C ARG A 206 11.85 32.30 -11.34
N GLN A 207 12.23 33.42 -10.74
CA GLN A 207 11.75 34.74 -11.15
C GLN A 207 12.10 34.94 -12.62
N PHE A 208 11.21 34.54 -13.52
CA PHE A 208 11.33 34.85 -14.93
C PHE A 208 10.90 36.30 -15.11
N GLY A 209 11.85 37.20 -15.35
CA GLY A 209 11.57 38.54 -15.86
C GLY A 209 11.45 39.68 -14.85
N GLY A 210 11.85 39.52 -13.60
CA GLY A 210 12.04 40.64 -12.65
C GLY A 210 10.77 41.40 -12.25
N GLN A 211 9.58 40.91 -12.61
CA GLN A 211 8.33 41.36 -12.02
C GLN A 211 8.07 40.51 -10.77
N PRO A 212 7.81 41.12 -9.61
CA PRO A 212 7.21 40.42 -8.49
C PRO A 212 5.78 40.12 -8.92
N GLU A 213 5.60 39.04 -9.69
CA GLU A 213 4.28 38.46 -9.85
C GLU A 213 3.74 38.29 -8.45
N ALA A 214 2.59 38.92 -8.20
CA ALA A 214 1.84 38.72 -6.97
C ALA A 214 1.85 37.22 -6.69
N ARG A 215 2.08 36.83 -5.42
CA ARG A 215 1.84 35.48 -4.89
C ARG A 215 0.38 35.09 -5.17
N GLY A 216 0.10 34.81 -6.43
CA GLY A 216 -1.20 34.55 -7.01
C GLY A 216 -1.52 33.13 -6.65
N ASP A 217 -2.29 33.03 -5.57
CA ASP A 217 -2.80 31.82 -4.94
C ASP A 217 -1.68 30.89 -4.44
N ASP A 218 -1.55 30.81 -3.11
CA ASP A 218 -0.70 29.89 -2.35
C ASP A 218 -1.11 28.41 -2.56
N ALA A 219 -1.54 28.07 -3.77
CA ALA A 219 -2.19 26.82 -4.09
C ALA A 219 -1.19 25.75 -4.47
N GLY A 220 0.00 26.00 -5.06
CA GLY A 220 1.01 24.98 -5.39
C GLY A 220 1.89 25.36 -6.59
N ASP A 221 3.01 24.65 -6.82
CA ASP A 221 3.88 24.88 -8.00
C ASP A 221 3.61 23.94 -9.19
N GLY A 222 2.73 22.95 -9.01
CA GLY A 222 2.38 21.95 -10.03
C GLY A 222 3.47 20.92 -10.33
N LEU A 223 4.56 20.88 -9.55
CA LEU A 223 5.68 19.97 -9.77
C LEU A 223 5.61 18.77 -8.82
N PRO A 224 5.39 17.54 -9.31
CA PRO A 224 5.30 16.37 -8.45
C PRO A 224 6.60 16.16 -7.65
N ARG A 225 6.44 15.73 -6.39
CA ARG A 225 7.56 15.49 -5.48
C ARG A 225 8.08 14.09 -5.58
N ARG A 226 9.38 13.96 -5.83
CA ARG A 226 10.07 12.68 -5.69
C ARG A 226 10.16 12.27 -4.23
N LEU A 227 9.76 11.04 -3.97
CA LEU A 227 9.89 10.38 -2.69
C LEU A 227 11.18 9.57 -2.62
N ARG A 228 11.84 9.68 -1.48
CA ARG A 228 12.78 8.66 -1.01
C ARG A 228 11.97 7.58 -0.32
N LEU A 229 12.04 6.35 -0.83
CA LEU A 229 11.29 5.21 -0.31
C LEU A 229 12.15 4.37 0.63
N LYS A 230 11.59 3.92 1.75
CA LYS A 230 12.21 2.87 2.57
C LYS A 230 12.25 1.59 1.76
N ARG A 231 13.43 0.98 1.67
CA ARG A 231 13.67 -0.24 0.89
C ARG A 231 13.75 -1.43 1.83
N TYR A 232 12.89 -2.41 1.58
CA TYR A 232 12.86 -3.67 2.30
C TYR A 232 13.55 -4.72 1.43
N PRO A 233 14.38 -5.59 2.01
CA PRO A 233 14.89 -6.72 1.28
C PRO A 233 13.71 -7.58 0.83
N LEU A 234 13.69 -7.91 -0.46
CA LEU A 234 12.82 -8.95 -0.96
C LEU A 234 13.43 -10.26 -0.44
N TRP A 235 12.74 -10.89 0.52
CA TRP A 235 13.09 -12.11 1.30
C TRP A 235 13.65 -11.83 2.71
N ASP A 236 13.09 -12.53 3.71
CA ASP A 236 13.42 -12.36 5.13
C ASP A 236 14.79 -12.96 5.50
N ALA A 237 15.16 -12.83 6.78
CA ALA A 237 16.49 -12.98 7.38
C ALA A 237 17.35 -14.18 6.92
N LEU A 238 16.76 -15.28 6.47
CA LEU A 238 17.50 -16.45 5.99
C LEU A 238 18.33 -16.16 4.73
N VAL A 239 17.80 -15.33 3.81
CA VAL A 239 18.56 -14.89 2.63
C VAL A 239 19.62 -13.88 3.01
N ARG A 240 19.36 -13.02 4.00
CA ARG A 240 20.39 -12.09 4.50
C ARG A 240 21.62 -12.83 5.02
N GLN A 241 21.42 -14.00 5.64
CA GLN A 241 22.52 -14.83 6.13
C GLN A 241 23.29 -15.51 4.99
N ALA A 242 22.62 -15.93 3.92
CA ALA A 242 23.25 -16.53 2.73
C ALA A 242 23.85 -15.49 1.77
N ALA A 243 23.28 -14.29 1.65
CA ALA A 243 23.77 -13.23 0.76
C ALA A 243 24.96 -12.48 1.36
N ALA A 244 25.07 -12.44 2.69
CA ALA A 244 26.20 -11.83 3.40
C ALA A 244 27.53 -12.56 3.17
N SER A 245 27.52 -13.85 2.77
CA SER A 245 28.76 -14.57 2.46
C SER A 245 29.29 -14.32 1.05
N ASP A 246 28.43 -13.92 0.09
CA ASP A 246 28.76 -13.99 -1.34
C ASP A 246 28.78 -12.62 -2.05
N GLY A 247 28.66 -11.52 -1.30
CA GLY A 247 28.59 -10.16 -1.90
C GLY A 247 27.37 -9.96 -2.81
N GLY A 248 26.31 -10.74 -2.58
CA GLY A 248 25.15 -10.82 -3.47
C GLY A 248 24.32 -9.54 -3.53
N LEU A 249 23.84 -9.21 -4.74
CA LEU A 249 22.86 -8.16 -5.00
C LEU A 249 21.57 -8.46 -4.21
N THR A 250 21.43 -7.85 -3.03
CA THR A 250 20.18 -7.92 -2.26
C THR A 250 19.12 -7.15 -3.04
N ARG A 251 18.15 -7.85 -3.62
CA ARG A 251 16.99 -7.20 -4.25
C ARG A 251 16.18 -6.53 -3.15
N THR A 252 15.78 -5.29 -3.39
CA THR A 252 14.95 -4.53 -2.43
C THR A 252 13.74 -3.92 -3.13
N ALA A 253 12.62 -3.87 -2.42
CA ALA A 253 11.38 -3.25 -2.86
C ALA A 253 10.93 -2.17 -1.86
N PRO A 254 10.14 -1.19 -2.29
CA PRO A 254 9.45 -0.32 -1.34
C PRO A 254 8.39 -1.10 -0.55
N HIS A 255 7.80 -0.44 0.46
CA HIS A 255 6.65 -0.99 1.17
C HIS A 255 5.48 -1.28 0.20
N PRO A 256 4.62 -2.29 0.44
CA PRO A 256 3.44 -2.63 -0.36
C PRO A 256 2.60 -1.44 -0.78
N LEU A 257 2.38 -0.52 0.16
CA LEU A 257 1.59 0.71 -0.06
C LEU A 257 2.11 1.55 -1.23
N LEU A 258 3.41 1.45 -1.51
CA LEU A 258 4.12 2.27 -2.47
C LEU A 258 4.59 1.44 -3.68
N CYS A 259 3.84 0.40 -4.03
CA CYS A 259 4.05 -0.44 -5.20
C CYS A 259 2.92 -0.25 -6.22
N SER A 260 3.21 -0.27 -7.52
CA SER A 260 2.21 -0.37 -8.57
C SER A 260 2.70 -1.28 -9.69
N ALA A 261 1.83 -1.63 -10.63
CA ALA A 261 2.23 -2.33 -11.86
C ALA A 261 3.18 -1.48 -12.73
N LEU A 262 3.17 -0.15 -12.56
CA LEU A 262 4.08 0.79 -13.21
C LEU A 262 5.43 0.95 -12.48
N GLY A 263 5.60 0.30 -11.34
CA GLY A 263 6.80 0.35 -10.51
C GLY A 263 6.56 1.01 -9.14
N PRO A 264 7.62 1.44 -8.44
CA PRO A 264 7.48 2.13 -7.16
C PRO A 264 6.68 3.42 -7.28
N ILE A 265 5.71 3.63 -6.38
CA ILE A 265 5.03 4.91 -6.18
C ILE A 265 6.02 5.84 -5.47
N ASN A 266 6.84 6.55 -6.26
CA ASN A 266 7.89 7.44 -5.77
C ASN A 266 7.63 8.91 -6.15
N LEU A 267 6.39 9.23 -6.49
CA LEU A 267 5.93 10.57 -6.81
C LEU A 267 4.65 10.85 -6.04
N LEU A 268 4.58 11.99 -5.38
CA LEU A 268 3.33 12.57 -4.86
C LEU A 268 3.01 13.83 -5.68
N PRO A 269 1.73 14.12 -5.95
CA PRO A 269 1.26 15.49 -6.11
C PRO A 269 1.94 16.43 -5.10
N ASP A 270 2.26 17.65 -5.50
CA ASP A 270 2.85 18.61 -4.56
C ASP A 270 1.79 19.16 -3.60
N PRO A 271 1.86 18.88 -2.29
CA PRO A 271 1.15 19.70 -1.33
C PRO A 271 1.98 20.94 -1.07
N VAL A 272 1.48 22.15 -1.33
CA VAL A 272 2.14 23.42 -0.96
C VAL A 272 2.69 23.37 0.46
N HIS A 273 1.91 22.74 1.35
CA HIS A 273 2.17 22.66 2.77
C HIS A 273 1.86 21.25 3.28
N GLY A 274 2.75 20.70 4.11
CA GLY A 274 2.57 19.42 4.80
C GLY A 274 2.55 19.56 6.32
N ALA A 275 2.03 18.53 7.00
CA ALA A 275 2.38 18.30 8.41
C ALA A 275 3.61 17.40 8.51
N ARG A 276 4.15 17.30 9.72
CA ARG A 276 5.26 16.41 10.04
C ARG A 276 4.73 15.07 10.56
N LEU A 277 5.26 13.96 10.04
CA LEU A 277 5.15 12.67 10.72
C LEU A 277 6.26 12.49 11.76
N HIS A 278 6.00 11.68 12.78
CA HIS A 278 7.04 11.28 13.72
C HIS A 278 7.97 10.27 13.06
N GLU A 279 9.28 10.49 13.17
CA GLU A 279 10.27 9.49 12.79
C GLU A 279 10.19 8.29 13.75
N ASP A 280 10.68 7.12 13.32
CA ASP A 280 10.56 5.85 14.06
C ASP A 280 11.04 5.95 15.52
N ALA A 281 12.05 6.77 15.78
CA ALA A 281 12.66 6.97 17.10
C ALA A 281 11.87 7.93 18.02
N GLU A 282 10.95 8.73 17.46
CA GLU A 282 10.16 9.72 18.19
C GLU A 282 8.85 9.15 18.75
N VAL A 283 8.42 8.01 18.20
CA VAL A 283 7.17 7.35 18.59
C VAL A 283 7.28 6.80 20.01
N VAL A 284 6.35 7.19 20.89
CA VAL A 284 6.28 6.70 22.26
C VAL A 284 5.61 5.32 22.30
N LEU A 285 6.41 4.27 22.41
CA LEU A 285 5.93 2.88 22.34
C LEU A 285 5.21 2.38 23.61
N ASP A 286 5.41 3.03 24.75
CA ASP A 286 4.85 2.62 26.05
C ASP A 286 3.58 3.41 26.44
N ALA A 287 3.01 4.16 25.50
CA ALA A 287 1.75 4.86 25.70
C ALA A 287 0.59 3.87 25.91
N SER A 288 -0.42 4.30 26.67
CA SER A 288 -1.67 3.55 26.88
C SER A 288 -2.80 4.21 26.10
N ASP A 289 -3.64 3.40 25.46
CA ASP A 289 -4.84 3.84 24.75
C ASP A 289 -5.96 4.27 25.73
N PRO A 290 -7.06 4.87 25.23
CA PRO A 290 -8.21 5.27 26.06
C PRO A 290 -8.92 4.13 26.82
N THR A 291 -8.66 2.87 26.46
CA THR A 291 -9.16 1.68 27.20
C THR A 291 -8.21 1.24 28.32
N GLY A 292 -7.04 1.88 28.44
CA GLY A 292 -5.97 1.52 29.37
C GLY A 292 -5.08 0.37 28.88
N CYS A 293 -5.26 -0.10 27.64
CA CYS A 293 -4.40 -1.10 27.03
C CYS A 293 -3.13 -0.46 26.44
N PRO A 294 -2.01 -1.20 26.30
CA PRO A 294 -0.85 -0.70 25.59
C PRO A 294 -1.22 -0.33 24.14
N GLU A 295 -0.90 0.90 23.74
CA GLU A 295 -1.22 1.42 22.40
C GLU A 295 -0.51 0.61 21.31
N PHE A 296 0.73 0.17 21.58
CA PHE A 296 1.52 -0.72 20.73
C PHE A 296 1.82 -2.05 21.43
N PRO A 297 0.92 -3.06 21.34
CA PRO A 297 1.11 -4.36 21.98
C PRO A 297 2.18 -5.22 21.28
N GLY A 298 2.63 -6.32 21.92
CA GLY A 298 3.47 -7.36 21.29
C GLY A 298 4.69 -7.88 22.08
N GLY A 299 4.85 -7.51 23.36
CA GLY A 299 5.89 -8.08 24.23
C GLY A 299 7.32 -7.89 23.68
N LEU A 300 8.12 -8.96 23.67
CA LEU A 300 9.52 -8.95 23.18
C LEU A 300 9.66 -8.76 21.66
N ARG A 301 8.60 -9.04 20.89
CA ARG A 301 8.56 -8.85 19.42
C ARG A 301 7.56 -7.77 19.03
N ARG A 302 7.43 -6.73 19.87
CA ARG A 302 6.54 -5.59 19.66
C ARG A 302 6.79 -4.98 18.27
N PRO A 303 5.81 -5.01 17.34
CA PRO A 303 5.91 -4.25 16.10
C PRO A 303 6.04 -2.76 16.46
N LYS A 304 6.87 -2.05 15.71
CA LYS A 304 7.06 -0.61 15.88
C LYS A 304 6.44 0.10 14.67
N PRO A 305 5.82 1.27 14.84
CA PRO A 305 5.51 2.11 13.70
C PRO A 305 6.79 2.48 12.96
N GLU A 306 6.66 2.64 11.65
CA GLU A 306 7.79 3.00 10.79
C GLU A 306 7.38 3.97 9.68
N THR A 307 8.24 4.93 9.42
CA THR A 307 8.16 5.78 8.24
C THR A 307 8.64 4.99 7.01
N ILE A 308 7.84 5.01 5.95
CA ILE A 308 8.09 4.26 4.72
C ILE A 308 8.40 5.13 3.51
N ALA A 309 8.13 6.43 3.60
CA ALA A 309 8.45 7.41 2.58
C ALA A 309 8.82 8.76 3.18
N TRP A 310 9.78 9.42 2.53
CA TRP A 310 10.16 10.79 2.82
C TRP A 310 10.11 11.65 1.55
N ALA A 311 9.70 12.90 1.69
CA ALA A 311 9.79 13.90 0.64
C ALA A 311 10.98 14.84 0.90
N THR A 312 11.64 15.29 -0.15
CA THR A 312 12.60 16.39 -0.05
C THR A 312 11.86 17.71 -0.27
N VAL A 313 11.97 18.63 0.69
CA VAL A 313 11.45 20.00 0.59
C VAL A 313 12.61 20.95 0.31
N ALA A 314 12.44 21.80 -0.72
CA ALA A 314 13.49 22.70 -1.19
C ALA A 314 13.69 23.91 -0.26
N ARG A 315 12.72 24.18 0.62
CA ARG A 315 12.69 25.33 1.51
C ARG A 315 12.22 24.87 2.89
N SER A 316 12.97 25.16 3.95
CA SER A 316 12.41 25.24 5.30
C SER A 316 12.04 26.70 5.56
N ASP A 317 10.98 26.94 6.33
CA ASP A 317 10.46 28.28 6.67
C ASP A 317 11.45 29.16 7.47
N ASP A 318 12.70 28.73 7.66
CA ASP A 318 13.80 29.55 8.19
C ASP A 318 13.99 30.87 7.39
N ALA A 319 13.51 30.92 6.15
CA ALA A 319 13.66 32.05 5.23
C ALA A 319 12.47 33.02 5.16
N VAL A 320 11.44 32.90 6.01
CA VAL A 320 10.33 33.89 6.02
C VAL A 320 10.75 35.20 6.70
N ASN A 321 11.88 35.22 7.40
CA ASN A 321 12.60 36.47 7.66
C ASN A 321 13.48 36.77 6.44
N ASP A 322 12.98 37.63 5.54
CA ASP A 322 13.59 38.12 4.29
C ASP A 322 15.08 38.53 4.39
N ALA A 323 15.62 38.75 5.59
CA ALA A 323 17.02 39.11 5.79
C ALA A 323 18.01 38.04 5.33
N ALA A 324 17.71 36.73 5.51
CA ALA A 324 18.65 35.66 5.14
C ALA A 324 18.75 35.45 3.61
N PHE A 325 17.72 35.82 2.86
CA PHE A 325 17.73 35.73 1.39
C PHE A 325 18.53 36.87 0.76
N GLN A 326 18.64 38.03 1.43
CA GLN A 326 19.50 39.14 0.99
C GLN A 326 21.00 38.80 1.05
N ASP A 327 21.39 37.84 1.88
CA ASP A 327 22.79 37.41 2.05
C ASP A 327 23.20 36.25 1.10
N GLY A 328 22.32 35.81 0.19
CA GLY A 328 22.65 34.80 -0.83
C GLY A 328 22.83 33.37 -0.30
N ALA A 329 22.43 33.09 0.94
CA ALA A 329 22.42 31.74 1.48
C ALA A 329 21.26 30.92 0.85
N SER A 330 21.59 29.88 0.10
CA SER A 330 20.59 28.94 -0.40
C SER A 330 19.92 28.22 0.79
N PRO A 331 18.58 28.15 0.86
CA PRO A 331 17.91 27.41 1.92
C PRO A 331 18.35 25.94 1.88
N SER A 332 18.66 25.37 3.04
CA SER A 332 19.01 23.96 3.13
C SER A 332 17.78 23.11 2.82
N SER A 333 17.85 22.30 1.76
CA SER A 333 16.83 21.28 1.49
C SER A 333 16.68 20.36 2.71
N ARG A 334 15.46 20.10 3.15
CA ARG A 334 15.16 19.18 4.26
C ARG A 334 14.47 17.93 3.73
N VAL A 335 14.72 16.78 4.36
CA VAL A 335 13.97 15.55 4.11
C VAL A 335 12.96 15.38 5.24
N VAL A 336 11.68 15.21 4.90
CA VAL A 336 10.59 15.09 5.87
C VAL A 336 9.82 13.78 5.67
N PRO A 337 9.42 13.09 6.75
CA PRO A 337 8.62 11.87 6.65
C PRO A 337 7.20 12.21 6.19
N VAL A 338 6.68 11.47 5.21
CA VAL A 338 5.37 11.75 4.58
C VAL A 338 4.37 10.60 4.62
N VAL A 339 4.83 9.35 4.74
CA VAL A 339 3.95 8.19 4.97
C VAL A 339 4.56 7.31 6.05
N ALA A 340 3.76 6.97 7.07
CA ALA A 340 4.12 6.06 8.14
C ALA A 340 3.08 4.94 8.29
N VAL A 341 3.53 3.78 8.74
CA VAL A 341 2.70 2.59 8.92
C VAL A 341 2.95 1.93 10.26
N TYR A 342 1.97 1.17 10.74
CA TYR A 342 2.10 0.26 11.87
C TYR A 342 1.45 -1.08 11.52
N ASP A 343 2.26 -2.13 11.38
CA ASP A 343 1.77 -3.49 11.15
C ASP A 343 1.34 -4.16 12.47
N GLY A 344 0.18 -3.73 12.99
CA GLY A 344 -0.40 -4.22 14.23
C GLY A 344 -0.80 -5.70 14.22
N GLN A 345 -0.94 -6.31 13.04
CA GLN A 345 -1.33 -7.72 12.95
C GLN A 345 -0.27 -8.66 13.53
N ARG A 346 1.00 -8.24 13.55
CA ARG A 346 2.08 -8.97 14.25
C ARG A 346 1.87 -9.03 15.77
N ALA A 347 0.98 -8.19 16.29
CA ALA A 347 0.53 -8.17 17.67
C ALA A 347 -0.97 -8.46 17.82
N ASN A 348 -1.61 -9.07 16.80
CA ASN A 348 -3.04 -9.37 16.75
C ASN A 348 -3.97 -8.16 16.95
N VAL A 349 -3.54 -6.96 16.52
CA VAL A 349 -4.38 -5.76 16.48
C VAL A 349 -4.44 -5.20 15.07
N GLY A 350 -5.28 -4.19 14.86
CA GLY A 350 -5.47 -3.50 13.60
C GLY A 350 -4.21 -2.80 13.09
N ARG A 351 -4.12 -2.68 11.77
CA ARG A 351 -3.06 -1.94 11.09
C ARG A 351 -3.39 -0.45 11.02
N VAL A 352 -2.36 0.38 10.93
CA VAL A 352 -2.52 1.82 10.80
C VAL A 352 -1.63 2.36 9.69
N VAL A 353 -2.19 3.21 8.84
CA VAL A 353 -1.47 4.05 7.87
C VAL A 353 -1.73 5.50 8.22
N VAL A 354 -0.67 6.30 8.30
CA VAL A 354 -0.77 7.74 8.53
C VAL A 354 -0.03 8.50 7.44
N ASP A 355 -0.68 9.53 6.92
CA ASP A 355 -0.14 10.40 5.89
C ASP A 355 0.11 11.81 6.44
N SER A 356 1.14 12.48 5.94
CA SER A 356 1.45 13.85 6.35
C SER A 356 0.38 14.84 5.91
N SER A 357 -0.19 14.66 4.73
CA SER A 357 -1.17 15.58 4.16
C SER A 357 -2.09 14.86 3.18
N TRP A 358 -3.40 15.09 3.25
CA TRP A 358 -4.30 14.60 2.21
C TRP A 358 -4.05 15.28 0.86
N HIS A 359 -3.43 16.47 0.84
CA HIS A 359 -2.98 17.14 -0.40
C HIS A 359 -1.95 16.32 -1.18
N ASN A 360 -1.27 15.35 -0.55
CA ASN A 360 -0.40 14.43 -1.26
C ASN A 360 -1.14 13.60 -2.31
N TRP A 361 -2.47 13.54 -2.26
CA TRP A 361 -3.27 12.65 -3.10
C TRP A 361 -4.58 13.27 -3.56
N LEU A 362 -5.14 14.19 -2.78
CA LEU A 362 -6.38 14.91 -3.03
C LEU A 362 -6.07 16.40 -3.27
N ASP A 363 -5.72 16.78 -4.50
CA ASP A 363 -5.42 18.20 -4.74
C ASP A 363 -5.75 18.72 -6.13
N LEU A 364 -5.89 20.05 -6.15
CA LEU A 364 -5.92 20.99 -7.26
C LEU A 364 -4.65 20.91 -8.13
N HIS A 365 -3.53 20.38 -7.66
CA HIS A 365 -2.29 20.31 -8.48
C HIS A 365 -2.30 19.20 -9.52
N VAL A 366 -3.29 18.31 -9.49
CA VAL A 366 -3.59 17.39 -10.59
C VAL A 366 -4.48 18.08 -11.66
N ARG A 367 -4.63 19.41 -11.61
CA ARG A 367 -5.39 20.25 -12.58
C ARG A 367 -4.99 19.88 -14.02
N GLY A 368 -5.95 19.30 -14.75
CA GLY A 368 -5.81 18.94 -16.17
C GLY A 368 -6.44 17.61 -16.55
N ALA A 369 -6.67 16.69 -15.61
CA ALA A 369 -7.25 15.38 -15.93
C ALA A 369 -8.75 15.43 -16.31
N SER A 370 -9.50 16.46 -15.88
CA SER A 370 -10.96 16.54 -16.05
C SER A 370 -11.49 17.80 -16.74
N ALA A 371 -10.64 18.79 -17.02
CA ALA A 371 -11.02 19.97 -17.80
C ALA A 371 -10.58 19.77 -19.25
N GLY A 372 -11.36 20.29 -20.21
CA GLY A 372 -11.07 20.21 -21.65
C GLY A 372 -9.70 20.79 -22.05
N PRO A 373 -9.44 20.97 -23.37
CA PRO A 373 -8.12 21.38 -23.86
C PRO A 373 -7.59 22.57 -23.05
N PRO A 374 -6.31 22.52 -22.61
CA PRO A 374 -5.77 23.50 -21.69
C PRO A 374 -5.99 24.90 -22.24
N ASP A 375 -6.63 25.77 -21.46
CA ASP A 375 -6.70 27.19 -21.81
C ASP A 375 -5.26 27.68 -22.04
N ALA A 376 -5.03 28.24 -23.23
CA ALA A 376 -3.71 28.58 -23.77
C ALA A 376 -2.89 29.61 -22.94
N ALA A 377 -3.41 30.04 -21.79
CA ALA A 377 -2.80 31.02 -20.91
C ALA A 377 -1.71 30.44 -19.97
N TRP A 378 -1.58 29.11 -19.83
CA TRP A 378 -0.53 28.45 -19.02
C TRP A 378 0.62 27.85 -19.85
N THR A 379 0.84 28.35 -21.06
CA THR A 379 1.81 27.85 -22.06
C THR A 379 3.30 28.10 -21.73
N GLY A 380 3.62 28.57 -20.52
CA GLY A 380 5.01 28.74 -20.07
C GLY A 380 5.68 27.43 -19.65
N VAL A 381 4.91 26.39 -19.32
CA VAL A 381 5.44 25.07 -19.04
C VAL A 381 5.29 24.25 -20.31
N SER A 382 6.42 23.96 -20.97
CA SER A 382 6.49 23.05 -22.12
C SER A 382 5.76 21.73 -21.83
N GLU A 383 5.44 20.97 -22.87
CA GLU A 383 4.48 19.86 -22.93
C GLU A 383 4.61 18.60 -22.04
N PRO A 384 5.57 18.35 -21.11
CA PRO A 384 5.51 17.11 -20.30
C PRO A 384 4.31 17.00 -19.32
N ALA A 385 3.53 18.07 -19.10
CA ALA A 385 2.54 18.11 -18.02
C ALA A 385 1.41 17.06 -18.14
N ALA A 386 0.97 16.72 -19.35
CA ALA A 386 -0.17 15.80 -19.54
C ALA A 386 0.14 14.34 -19.13
N ASP A 387 1.33 13.84 -19.48
CA ASP A 387 1.76 12.47 -19.14
C ASP A 387 1.99 12.31 -17.63
N TYR A 388 2.53 13.34 -16.97
CA TYR A 388 2.70 13.32 -15.51
C TYR A 388 1.37 13.33 -14.76
N GLN A 389 0.33 13.95 -15.31
CA GLN A 389 -0.99 14.02 -14.69
C GLN A 389 -1.70 12.67 -14.69
N LEU A 390 -1.77 12.01 -15.86
CA LEU A 390 -2.37 10.68 -15.96
C LEU A 390 -1.58 9.66 -15.12
N HIS A 391 -0.24 9.75 -15.16
CA HIS A 391 0.61 8.89 -14.35
C HIS A 391 0.41 9.14 -12.85
N GLY A 392 0.37 10.40 -12.42
CA GLY A 392 0.13 10.77 -11.02
C GLY A 392 -1.23 10.28 -10.51
N LEU A 393 -2.28 10.43 -11.33
CA LEU A 393 -3.62 9.93 -11.01
C LEU A 393 -3.63 8.40 -10.82
N GLU A 394 -3.01 7.67 -11.75
CA GLU A 394 -2.92 6.21 -11.66
C GLU A 394 -2.11 5.75 -10.45
N LEU A 395 -1.02 6.44 -10.12
CA LEU A 395 -0.25 6.17 -8.91
C LEU A 395 -1.06 6.44 -7.63
N SER A 396 -1.85 7.52 -7.58
CA SER A 396 -2.77 7.80 -6.47
C SER A 396 -3.83 6.71 -6.33
N HIS A 397 -4.40 6.25 -7.44
CA HIS A 397 -5.34 5.13 -7.44
C HIS A 397 -4.71 3.85 -6.88
N CYS A 398 -3.48 3.52 -7.30
CA CYS A 398 -2.74 2.40 -6.76
C CYS A 398 -2.48 2.57 -5.26
N TYR A 399 -2.08 3.76 -4.81
CA TYR A 399 -1.83 4.02 -3.39
C TYR A 399 -3.06 3.72 -2.52
N PHE A 400 -4.23 4.28 -2.85
CA PHE A 400 -5.43 4.05 -2.06
C PHE A 400 -5.90 2.58 -2.10
N ARG A 401 -5.77 1.89 -3.24
CA ARG A 401 -6.05 0.45 -3.30
C ARG A 401 -5.10 -0.35 -2.41
N ASN A 402 -3.82 -0.03 -2.46
CA ASN A 402 -2.83 -0.69 -1.61
C ASN A 402 -3.12 -0.41 -0.13
N VAL A 403 -3.52 0.81 0.24
CA VAL A 403 -3.95 1.15 1.61
C VAL A 403 -5.13 0.26 2.01
N ALA A 404 -6.16 0.18 1.17
CA ALA A 404 -7.33 -0.64 1.44
C ALA A 404 -6.99 -2.14 1.57
N GLN A 405 -6.14 -2.68 0.70
CA GLN A 405 -5.74 -4.09 0.80
C GLN A 405 -4.82 -4.36 1.99
N TRP A 406 -3.91 -3.43 2.29
CA TRP A 406 -2.94 -3.62 3.37
C TRP A 406 -3.59 -3.49 4.74
N LEU A 407 -4.57 -2.61 4.90
CA LEU A 407 -5.36 -2.45 6.14
C LEU A 407 -6.37 -3.58 6.37
N ALA A 408 -6.71 -4.36 5.35
CA ALA A 408 -7.64 -5.46 5.46
C ALA A 408 -7.20 -6.49 6.52
N SER A 409 -8.18 -7.05 7.21
CA SER A 409 -7.99 -8.07 8.25
C SER A 409 -7.29 -9.32 7.70
N PRO A 410 -6.71 -10.18 8.55
CA PRO A 410 -6.14 -11.44 8.10
C PRO A 410 -7.13 -12.30 7.29
N PHE A 411 -8.40 -12.34 7.71
CA PHE A 411 -9.46 -13.07 7.03
C PHE A 411 -9.73 -12.51 5.62
N GLU A 412 -9.92 -11.20 5.49
CA GLU A 412 -10.17 -10.57 4.19
C GLU A 412 -9.01 -10.74 3.23
N ARG A 413 -7.76 -10.64 3.71
CA ARG A 413 -6.58 -10.86 2.86
C ARG A 413 -6.44 -12.31 2.43
N GLU A 414 -6.80 -13.26 3.29
CA GLU A 414 -6.86 -14.66 2.89
C GLU A 414 -7.92 -14.86 1.80
N ALA A 415 -9.11 -14.29 1.98
CA ALA A 415 -10.16 -14.38 0.99
C ALA A 415 -9.80 -13.64 -0.33
N MET A 416 -9.04 -12.54 -0.29
CA MET A 416 -8.55 -11.85 -1.50
C MET A 416 -7.58 -12.75 -2.26
N ARG A 417 -6.68 -13.43 -1.54
CA ARG A 417 -5.79 -14.44 -2.13
C ARG A 417 -6.62 -15.54 -2.78
N ASP A 418 -7.61 -16.08 -2.08
CA ASP A 418 -8.47 -17.15 -2.59
C ASP A 418 -9.23 -16.72 -3.85
N GLY A 419 -9.81 -15.52 -3.87
CA GLY A 419 -10.48 -14.95 -5.04
C GLY A 419 -9.55 -14.76 -6.24
N LEU A 420 -8.30 -14.33 -6.00
CA LEU A 420 -7.31 -14.23 -7.05
C LEU A 420 -6.92 -15.60 -7.60
N LEU A 421 -6.82 -16.63 -6.76
CA LEU A 421 -6.55 -17.99 -7.22
C LEU A 421 -7.70 -18.56 -8.03
N ALA A 422 -8.94 -18.28 -7.64
CA ALA A 422 -10.11 -18.60 -8.43
C ALA A 422 -10.10 -17.84 -9.77
N HIS A 423 -9.64 -16.58 -9.79
CA HIS A 423 -9.48 -15.84 -11.04
C HIS A 423 -8.41 -16.43 -11.95
N LEU A 424 -7.26 -16.85 -11.39
CA LEU A 424 -6.23 -17.58 -12.14
C LEU A 424 -6.81 -18.86 -12.76
N ALA A 425 -7.58 -19.62 -11.98
CA ALA A 425 -8.28 -20.83 -12.41
C ALA A 425 -9.26 -20.56 -13.57
N ALA A 426 -10.05 -19.49 -13.49
CA ALA A 426 -11.02 -19.14 -14.52
C ALA A 426 -10.36 -18.70 -15.84
N ASN A 427 -9.16 -18.11 -15.78
CA ASN A 427 -8.43 -17.62 -16.96
C ASN A 427 -7.44 -18.64 -17.54
N MET A 428 -7.67 -19.93 -17.29
CA MET A 428 -6.80 -21.04 -17.73
C MET A 428 -6.99 -21.46 -19.21
N GLY A 429 -7.57 -20.62 -20.06
CA GLY A 429 -7.74 -20.93 -21.49
C GLY A 429 -6.40 -21.29 -22.17
N GLY A 430 -6.30 -22.51 -22.71
CA GLY A 430 -5.10 -23.01 -23.42
C GLY A 430 -3.98 -23.55 -22.52
N TRP A 431 -4.22 -23.75 -21.23
CA TRP A 431 -3.21 -24.27 -20.30
C TRP A 431 -3.10 -25.80 -20.31
N SER A 432 -4.14 -26.50 -20.78
CA SER A 432 -4.11 -27.95 -21.03
C SER A 432 -3.05 -28.34 -22.06
N GLU A 433 -2.68 -27.43 -22.96
CA GLU A 433 -1.61 -27.60 -23.95
C GLU A 433 -0.21 -27.60 -23.30
N LEU A 434 -0.05 -27.03 -22.11
CA LEU A 434 1.21 -27.00 -21.36
C LEU A 434 1.48 -28.30 -20.58
N GLY A 435 0.75 -29.38 -20.91
CA GLY A 435 0.64 -30.64 -20.18
C GLY A 435 1.88 -31.05 -19.39
N GLY A 436 1.71 -31.25 -18.08
CA GLY A 436 2.73 -31.80 -17.17
C GLY A 436 3.89 -30.88 -16.82
N PHE A 437 4.12 -29.77 -17.52
CA PHE A 437 5.23 -28.85 -17.26
C PHE A 437 4.88 -27.82 -16.19
N ARG A 438 4.90 -28.24 -14.92
CA ARG A 438 4.57 -27.40 -13.76
C ARG A 438 5.29 -26.05 -13.76
N LEU A 439 6.58 -26.02 -14.12
CA LEU A 439 7.35 -24.77 -14.18
C LEU A 439 6.79 -23.79 -15.22
N LEU A 440 6.45 -24.27 -16.42
CA LEU A 440 5.93 -23.44 -17.51
C LEU A 440 4.52 -22.92 -17.20
N ILE A 441 3.69 -23.78 -16.60
CA ILE A 441 2.38 -23.41 -16.04
C ILE A 441 2.56 -22.27 -15.02
N GLY A 442 3.51 -22.44 -14.11
CA GLY A 442 3.87 -21.44 -13.12
C GLY A 442 4.33 -20.11 -13.69
N GLN A 443 5.20 -20.13 -14.71
CA GLN A 443 5.66 -18.92 -15.39
C GLN A 443 4.51 -18.18 -16.08
N ARG A 444 3.59 -18.91 -16.71
CA ARG A 444 2.39 -18.31 -17.30
C ARG A 444 1.47 -17.72 -16.23
N ALA A 445 1.29 -18.41 -15.11
CA ALA A 445 0.57 -17.90 -13.95
C ALA A 445 1.22 -16.62 -13.39
N MET A 446 2.55 -16.59 -13.28
CA MET A 446 3.31 -15.41 -12.86
C MET A 446 3.13 -14.23 -13.80
N ASN A 447 3.11 -14.46 -15.11
CA ASN A 447 2.88 -13.42 -16.10
C ASN A 447 1.46 -12.87 -16.01
N LEU A 448 0.46 -13.74 -15.87
CA LEU A 448 -0.93 -13.32 -15.67
C LEU A 448 -1.09 -12.54 -14.37
N LEU A 449 -0.53 -13.02 -13.25
CA LEU A 449 -0.51 -12.29 -11.99
C LEU A 449 0.19 -10.94 -12.11
N GLY A 450 1.30 -10.87 -12.84
CA GLY A 450 2.02 -9.62 -13.07
C GLY A 450 1.23 -8.56 -13.84
N GLN A 451 0.16 -8.95 -14.55
CA GLN A 451 -0.77 -8.03 -15.19
C GLN A 451 -1.89 -7.57 -14.25
N LEU A 452 -2.19 -8.35 -13.21
CA LEU A 452 -3.32 -8.12 -12.31
C LEU A 452 -2.91 -7.47 -10.98
N THR A 453 -1.66 -7.68 -10.57
CA THR A 453 -1.17 -7.31 -9.24
C THR A 453 0.24 -6.74 -9.31
N SER A 454 0.59 -5.89 -8.35
CA SER A 454 1.98 -5.47 -8.14
C SER A 454 2.90 -6.66 -7.82
N GLU A 455 4.22 -6.45 -7.94
CA GLU A 455 5.20 -7.46 -7.51
C GLU A 455 5.05 -7.82 -6.02
N TYR A 456 4.71 -6.85 -5.18
CA TYR A 456 4.58 -7.08 -3.75
C TYR A 456 3.33 -7.89 -3.39
N GLU A 457 2.17 -7.56 -3.97
CA GLU A 457 0.94 -8.34 -3.75
C GLU A 457 1.18 -9.80 -4.13
N ARG A 458 1.78 -10.02 -5.31
CA ARG A 458 2.19 -11.34 -5.80
C ARG A 458 3.09 -12.08 -4.81
N ASP A 459 4.02 -11.39 -4.17
CA ASP A 459 4.87 -12.01 -3.15
C ASP A 459 4.09 -12.41 -1.91
N GLY A 460 3.20 -11.53 -1.45
CA GLY A 460 2.30 -11.81 -0.33
C GLY A 460 1.33 -12.96 -0.60
N ILE A 461 1.07 -13.30 -1.88
CA ILE A 461 0.24 -14.45 -2.29
C ILE A 461 1.05 -15.74 -2.31
N VAL A 462 2.28 -15.69 -2.84
CA VAL A 462 3.10 -16.87 -3.10
C VAL A 462 3.88 -17.30 -1.86
N PHE A 463 4.40 -16.37 -1.06
CA PHE A 463 5.47 -16.65 -0.09
C PHE A 463 5.08 -16.54 1.39
N GLU A 464 4.10 -15.71 1.77
CA GLU A 464 3.76 -15.53 3.19
C GLU A 464 2.64 -16.48 3.69
N PRO A 465 2.70 -17.00 4.93
CA PRO A 465 3.80 -16.94 5.92
C PRO A 465 4.71 -18.21 5.95
N TRP A 466 4.53 -19.19 5.06
CA TRP A 466 5.17 -20.51 5.22
C TRP A 466 6.54 -20.66 4.56
N LEU A 467 6.96 -19.71 3.72
CA LEU A 467 8.23 -19.83 3.01
C LEU A 467 9.40 -19.95 4.00
N ASP A 468 9.40 -19.18 5.08
CA ASP A 468 10.49 -19.22 6.07
C ASP A 468 10.61 -20.59 6.74
N GLU A 469 9.48 -21.21 7.10
CA GLU A 469 9.46 -22.56 7.66
C GLU A 469 9.99 -23.60 6.66
N ALA A 470 9.57 -23.49 5.38
CA ALA A 470 10.01 -24.39 4.33
C ALA A 470 11.49 -24.24 3.99
N LEU A 471 12.01 -23.00 3.98
CA LEU A 471 13.43 -22.72 3.70
C LEU A 471 14.33 -23.07 4.88
N ALA A 472 13.87 -22.88 6.13
CA ALA A 472 14.63 -23.27 7.32
C ALA A 472 15.00 -24.78 7.29
N ALA A 473 14.12 -25.62 6.75
CA ALA A 473 14.38 -27.05 6.60
C ALA A 473 15.51 -27.38 5.61
N VAL A 474 15.90 -26.48 4.70
CA VAL A 474 16.90 -26.73 3.66
C VAL A 474 18.31 -26.28 4.07
N HIS A 475 18.42 -25.32 4.98
CA HIS A 475 19.68 -24.65 5.29
C HIS A 475 20.69 -25.48 6.12
N HIS A 476 20.33 -26.68 6.57
CA HIS A 476 21.20 -27.53 7.43
C HIS A 476 22.29 -28.35 6.68
N GLY A 477 22.61 -28.00 5.42
CA GLY A 477 23.62 -28.71 4.62
C GLY A 477 25.05 -28.14 4.79
N PRO A 478 26.11 -28.98 4.73
CA PRO A 478 27.51 -28.56 4.91
C PRO A 478 28.10 -27.74 3.75
N ARG A 479 27.36 -27.55 2.65
CA ARG A 479 27.70 -26.65 1.55
C ARG A 479 26.60 -25.60 1.45
N ALA A 480 26.94 -24.33 1.70
CA ALA A 480 26.06 -23.19 1.47
C ALA A 480 25.84 -23.04 -0.04
N LEU A 481 24.94 -23.84 -0.60
CA LEU A 481 24.56 -23.73 -2.00
C LEU A 481 23.58 -22.57 -2.16
N ALA A 482 23.64 -21.92 -3.33
CA ALA A 482 22.82 -20.77 -3.67
C ALA A 482 21.32 -21.11 -3.50
N LEU A 483 20.61 -20.20 -2.82
CA LEU A 483 19.16 -20.23 -2.69
C LEU A 483 18.48 -20.22 -4.06
N PRO A 484 17.29 -20.85 -4.22
CA PRO A 484 16.61 -20.83 -5.50
C PRO A 484 16.15 -19.40 -5.80
N SER A 485 16.08 -19.04 -7.09
CA SER A 485 15.54 -17.73 -7.45
C SER A 485 14.06 -17.63 -7.08
N LYS A 486 13.60 -16.40 -6.86
CA LYS A 486 12.20 -16.10 -6.55
C LYS A 486 11.26 -16.54 -7.65
N GLU A 487 11.64 -16.32 -8.89
CA GLU A 487 10.89 -16.72 -10.07
C GLU A 487 10.76 -18.25 -10.15
N PHE A 488 11.80 -18.99 -9.77
CA PHE A 488 11.77 -20.45 -9.72
C PHE A 488 10.78 -20.96 -8.67
N VAL A 489 10.84 -20.41 -7.45
CA VAL A 489 9.91 -20.80 -6.38
C VAL A 489 8.48 -20.44 -6.74
N ALA A 490 8.24 -19.21 -7.19
CA ALA A 490 6.90 -18.76 -7.55
C ALA A 490 6.30 -19.60 -8.69
N SER A 491 7.10 -19.90 -9.70
CA SER A 491 6.66 -20.77 -10.80
C SER A 491 6.33 -22.19 -10.30
N HIS A 492 7.11 -22.77 -9.39
CA HIS A 492 6.76 -24.09 -8.85
C HIS A 492 5.46 -24.08 -8.04
N VAL A 493 5.32 -23.09 -7.14
CA VAL A 493 4.15 -22.98 -6.25
C VAL A 493 2.90 -22.73 -7.09
N LEU A 494 2.91 -21.73 -7.97
CA LEU A 494 1.76 -21.43 -8.82
C LEU A 494 1.46 -22.54 -9.81
N GLY A 495 2.50 -23.21 -10.34
CA GLY A 495 2.34 -24.37 -11.19
C GLY A 495 1.59 -25.50 -10.51
N ALA A 496 1.94 -25.82 -9.26
CA ALA A 496 1.26 -26.84 -8.47
C ALA A 496 -0.19 -26.46 -8.16
N MET A 497 -0.43 -25.18 -7.83
CA MET A 497 -1.77 -24.68 -7.54
C MET A 497 -2.68 -24.81 -8.75
N VAL A 498 -2.22 -24.37 -9.92
CA VAL A 498 -2.98 -24.47 -11.16
C VAL A 498 -3.18 -25.92 -11.58
N GLN A 499 -2.18 -26.78 -11.40
CA GLN A 499 -2.34 -28.22 -11.62
C GLN A 499 -3.47 -28.82 -10.76
N ALA A 500 -3.56 -28.44 -9.48
CA ALA A 500 -4.63 -28.91 -8.62
C ALA A 500 -6.01 -28.39 -9.03
N VAL A 501 -6.08 -27.20 -9.63
CA VAL A 501 -7.33 -26.72 -10.24
C VAL A 501 -7.73 -27.61 -11.41
N PHE A 502 -6.80 -27.99 -12.30
CA PHE A 502 -7.12 -28.90 -13.42
C PHE A 502 -7.68 -30.24 -12.93
N GLU A 503 -7.14 -30.78 -11.84
CA GLU A 503 -7.64 -32.01 -11.22
C GLU A 503 -9.07 -31.85 -10.69
N LEU A 504 -9.48 -30.65 -10.30
CA LEU A 504 -10.83 -30.34 -9.82
C LEU A 504 -11.83 -30.06 -10.92
N ILE A 505 -11.41 -29.71 -12.15
CA ILE A 505 -12.35 -29.33 -13.22
C ILE A 505 -13.47 -30.36 -13.40
N PRO A 506 -13.22 -31.69 -13.47
CA PRO A 506 -14.29 -32.67 -13.61
C PRO A 506 -15.30 -32.66 -12.44
N GLU A 507 -14.85 -32.35 -11.23
CA GLU A 507 -15.70 -32.25 -10.04
C GLU A 507 -16.50 -30.95 -10.05
N LEU A 508 -15.88 -29.82 -10.39
CA LEU A 508 -16.56 -28.53 -10.53
C LEU A 508 -17.63 -28.56 -11.62
N LEU A 509 -17.35 -29.21 -12.75
CA LEU A 509 -18.33 -29.41 -13.83
C LEU A 509 -19.52 -30.24 -13.35
N ARG A 510 -19.30 -31.30 -12.56
CA ARG A 510 -20.40 -32.10 -11.98
C ARG A 510 -21.23 -31.34 -10.95
N ILE A 511 -20.62 -30.41 -10.23
CA ILE A 511 -21.36 -29.54 -9.29
C ILE A 511 -22.24 -28.56 -10.09
N GLY A 512 -21.70 -27.96 -11.15
CA GLY A 512 -22.47 -27.06 -12.04
C GLY A 512 -23.60 -27.77 -12.79
N GLU A 513 -23.43 -29.04 -13.18
CA GLU A 513 -24.49 -29.85 -13.82
C GLU A 513 -25.67 -30.18 -12.88
N ARG A 514 -25.49 -30.05 -11.55
CA ARG A 514 -26.53 -30.28 -10.54
C ARG A 514 -27.31 -29.02 -10.16
N GLU A 515 -27.04 -27.89 -10.80
CA GLU A 515 -27.85 -26.69 -10.61
C GLU A 515 -29.30 -26.96 -11.01
N ASP A 516 -30.20 -26.82 -10.03
CA ASP A 516 -31.63 -26.78 -10.26
C ASP A 516 -31.97 -25.61 -11.21
N HIS A 517 -33.13 -25.67 -11.86
CA HIS A 517 -33.61 -24.78 -12.92
C HIS A 517 -33.53 -23.25 -12.66
N ASP A 518 -33.10 -22.84 -11.47
CA ASP A 518 -33.06 -21.46 -11.00
C ASP A 518 -31.67 -20.79 -11.21
N GLY A 519 -30.64 -21.55 -11.61
CA GLY A 519 -29.35 -21.00 -12.04
C GLY A 519 -28.49 -20.38 -10.93
N GLU A 520 -28.71 -20.78 -9.67
CA GLU A 520 -27.89 -20.37 -8.54
C GLU A 520 -26.75 -21.38 -8.34
N ILE A 521 -25.49 -20.90 -8.44
CA ILE A 521 -24.30 -21.74 -8.25
C ILE A 521 -24.32 -22.33 -6.84
N ASP A 522 -24.18 -23.66 -6.72
CA ASP A 522 -24.07 -24.35 -5.43
C ASP A 522 -22.91 -23.74 -4.64
N GLY A 523 -23.24 -23.01 -3.56
CA GLY A 523 -22.28 -22.33 -2.69
C GLY A 523 -21.21 -23.24 -2.06
N ARG A 524 -21.31 -24.56 -2.24
CA ARG A 524 -20.28 -25.54 -1.82
C ARG A 524 -19.09 -25.65 -2.78
N ALA A 525 -19.22 -25.28 -4.05
CA ALA A 525 -18.13 -25.42 -5.03
C ALA A 525 -16.91 -24.56 -4.67
N LEU A 526 -17.16 -23.33 -4.22
CA LEU A 526 -16.12 -22.37 -3.91
C LEU A 526 -15.28 -22.77 -2.68
N PRO A 527 -15.88 -23.08 -1.50
CA PRO A 527 -15.12 -23.56 -0.36
C PRO A 527 -14.22 -24.75 -0.68
N LEU A 528 -14.72 -25.71 -1.48
CA LEU A 528 -13.97 -26.88 -1.91
C LEU A 528 -12.77 -26.51 -2.79
N LEU A 529 -13.00 -25.63 -3.79
CA LEU A 529 -11.93 -25.11 -4.66
C LEU A 529 -10.85 -24.40 -3.84
N VAL A 530 -11.27 -23.53 -2.92
CA VAL A 530 -10.37 -22.78 -2.05
C VAL A 530 -9.55 -23.70 -1.14
N GLU A 531 -10.19 -24.68 -0.48
CA GLU A 531 -9.49 -25.65 0.36
C GLU A 531 -8.45 -26.44 -0.44
N ARG A 532 -8.81 -26.91 -1.63
CA ARG A 532 -7.89 -27.65 -2.50
C ARG A 532 -6.73 -26.78 -2.97
N LEU A 533 -6.98 -25.53 -3.35
CA LEU A 533 -5.95 -24.56 -3.71
C LEU A 533 -4.98 -24.31 -2.55
N ARG A 534 -5.48 -24.19 -1.33
CA ARG A 534 -4.66 -24.04 -0.12
C ARG A 534 -3.77 -25.28 0.11
N LEU A 535 -4.32 -26.48 -0.04
CA LEU A 535 -3.55 -27.73 0.04
C LEU A 535 -2.50 -27.84 -1.07
N ALA A 536 -2.87 -27.52 -2.30
CA ALA A 536 -2.00 -27.56 -3.47
C ALA A 536 -0.84 -26.57 -3.36
N ARG A 537 -1.08 -25.38 -2.81
CA ARG A 537 -0.03 -24.39 -2.50
C ARG A 537 1.01 -24.96 -1.55
N ARG A 538 0.57 -25.57 -0.44
CA ARG A 538 1.48 -26.21 0.53
C ARG A 538 2.24 -27.37 -0.12
N GLN A 539 1.58 -28.19 -0.93
CA GLN A 539 2.22 -29.30 -1.62
C GLN A 539 3.23 -28.81 -2.67
N GLY A 540 2.89 -27.78 -3.44
CA GLY A 540 3.79 -27.15 -4.42
C GLY A 540 5.07 -26.64 -3.80
N LEU A 541 4.98 -26.03 -2.61
CA LEU A 541 6.16 -25.60 -1.85
C LEU A 541 7.03 -26.80 -1.42
N ARG A 542 6.43 -27.88 -0.92
CA ARG A 542 7.16 -29.10 -0.56
C ARG A 542 7.83 -29.75 -1.77
N ASP A 543 7.11 -29.84 -2.89
CA ASP A 543 7.61 -30.42 -4.13
C ASP A 543 8.77 -29.59 -4.70
N MET A 544 8.67 -28.25 -4.62
CA MET A 544 9.75 -27.31 -4.96
C MET A 544 10.98 -27.57 -4.11
N VAL A 545 10.82 -27.64 -2.78
CA VAL A 545 11.94 -27.91 -1.86
C VAL A 545 12.59 -29.26 -2.19
N ALA A 546 11.80 -30.29 -2.48
CA ALA A 546 12.31 -31.60 -2.86
C ALA A 546 13.07 -31.58 -4.20
N GLU A 547 12.56 -30.88 -5.21
CA GLU A 547 13.23 -30.71 -6.51
C GLU A 547 14.52 -29.90 -6.37
N TRP A 548 14.48 -28.82 -5.58
CA TRP A 548 15.67 -28.01 -5.33
C TRP A 548 16.75 -28.85 -4.64
N ARG A 549 16.42 -29.63 -3.61
CA ARG A 549 17.36 -30.57 -2.98
C ARG A 549 17.95 -31.57 -3.98
N ARG A 550 17.14 -32.16 -4.86
CA ARG A 550 17.64 -33.06 -5.92
C ARG A 550 18.66 -32.37 -6.85
N SER A 551 18.38 -31.11 -7.21
CA SER A 551 19.28 -30.29 -8.04
C SER A 551 20.59 -29.95 -7.31
N LEU A 552 20.50 -29.61 -6.02
CA LEU A 552 21.68 -29.39 -5.17
C LEU A 552 22.55 -30.66 -5.06
N ASP A 553 21.94 -31.81 -4.81
CA ASP A 553 22.64 -33.10 -4.74
C ASP A 553 23.29 -33.47 -6.08
N ALA A 554 22.62 -33.20 -7.20
CA ALA A 554 23.18 -33.43 -8.53
C ALA A 554 24.39 -32.51 -8.81
N THR A 555 24.28 -31.24 -8.42
CA THR A 555 25.38 -30.26 -8.53
C THR A 555 26.56 -30.67 -7.66
N ALA A 556 26.31 -31.09 -6.41
CA ALA A 556 27.36 -31.58 -5.51
C ALA A 556 28.08 -32.79 -6.10
N ARG A 557 27.36 -33.79 -6.63
CA ARG A 557 27.95 -34.94 -7.32
C ARG A 557 28.77 -34.54 -8.54
N PHE A 558 28.31 -33.55 -9.30
CA PHE A 558 29.04 -33.04 -10.47
C PHE A 558 30.36 -32.37 -10.04
N LEU A 559 30.33 -31.52 -9.01
CA LEU A 559 31.54 -30.90 -8.46
C LEU A 559 32.51 -31.95 -7.92
N ASP A 560 32.02 -32.93 -7.15
CA ASP A 560 32.85 -34.02 -6.65
C ASP A 560 33.46 -34.83 -7.83
N SER A 561 32.75 -34.96 -8.96
CA SER A 561 33.29 -35.61 -10.15
C SER A 561 34.42 -34.80 -10.80
N ILE A 562 34.35 -33.46 -10.77
CA ILE A 562 35.42 -32.57 -11.24
C ILE A 562 36.64 -32.68 -10.31
N ASP A 563 36.43 -32.63 -8.99
CA ASP A 563 37.51 -32.72 -8.01
C ASP A 563 38.22 -34.06 -8.10
N ASN A 564 37.47 -35.16 -8.24
CA ASN A 564 38.04 -36.49 -8.45
C ASN A 564 38.80 -36.59 -9.78
N ALA A 565 38.26 -36.02 -10.86
CA ALA A 565 38.95 -35.96 -12.14
C ALA A 565 40.27 -35.17 -12.04
N ALA A 566 40.25 -34.01 -11.36
CA ALA A 566 41.41 -33.17 -11.13
C ALA A 566 42.48 -33.87 -10.24
N ALA A 567 42.06 -34.59 -9.20
CA ALA A 567 42.96 -35.36 -8.33
C ALA A 567 43.56 -36.58 -9.04
N SER A 568 42.82 -37.19 -9.98
CA SER A 568 43.29 -38.33 -10.77
C SER A 568 44.13 -37.94 -11.99
N ALA A 569 44.13 -36.66 -12.38
CA ALA A 569 44.95 -36.18 -13.48
C ALA A 569 46.43 -36.37 -13.12
N PRO A 570 47.23 -37.06 -13.95
CA PRO A 570 48.65 -37.26 -13.67
C PRO A 570 49.30 -35.91 -13.46
N SER A 571 50.06 -35.74 -12.37
CA SER A 571 50.77 -34.48 -12.13
C SER A 571 51.72 -34.25 -13.30
N VAL A 572 51.36 -33.30 -14.16
CA VAL A 572 52.26 -32.85 -15.21
C VAL A 572 53.33 -32.06 -14.48
N HIS A 573 54.36 -32.77 -14.03
CA HIS A 573 55.56 -32.14 -13.49
C HIS A 573 56.13 -31.24 -14.59
N PRO A 574 56.20 -29.92 -14.39
CA PRO A 574 56.64 -29.00 -15.42
C PRO A 574 58.08 -29.24 -15.90
N ASP A 575 58.86 -30.05 -15.18
CA ASP A 575 60.27 -30.32 -15.47
C ASP A 575 60.51 -31.34 -16.61
N ALA A 576 59.52 -32.16 -16.99
CA ALA A 576 59.71 -33.14 -18.07
C ALA A 576 59.72 -32.51 -19.48
N ALA A 577 59.13 -31.33 -19.65
CA ALA A 577 59.12 -30.61 -20.94
C ALA A 577 60.42 -29.82 -21.21
N ALA A 578 61.24 -29.56 -20.18
CA ALA A 578 62.52 -28.86 -20.34
C ALA A 578 63.66 -29.80 -20.79
N ALA A 579 63.62 -31.09 -20.44
CA ALA A 579 64.68 -32.04 -20.77
C ALA A 579 64.66 -32.54 -22.23
N GLN A 580 63.60 -32.28 -22.99
CA GLN A 580 63.44 -32.79 -24.36
C GLN A 580 63.81 -31.78 -25.47
N ARG A 581 64.34 -30.61 -25.11
CA ARG A 581 64.81 -29.57 -26.06
C ARG A 581 66.33 -29.42 -26.16
N CYS A 582 67.10 -30.29 -25.52
CA CYS A 582 68.56 -30.30 -25.59
C CYS A 582 69.11 -31.72 -25.84
N ALA A 583 68.90 -32.25 -27.04
CA ALA A 583 69.72 -33.31 -27.59
C ALA A 583 70.11 -32.90 -29.04
N PRO A 584 71.40 -32.94 -29.39
CA PRO A 584 71.94 -32.37 -30.63
C PRO A 584 71.51 -33.08 -31.91
#